data_AF-A0A7T3X0N1-F1
#
_entry.id   AF-A0A7T3X0N1-F1
#
_cell.length_a   1.000
_cell.length_b   1.000
_cell.length_c   1.000
_cell.angle_alpha   90.00
_cell.angle_beta   90.00
_cell.angle_gamma   90.00
#
_symmetry.space_group_name_H-M   'P 1'
#
loop_
_entity.id
_entity.type
_entity.pdbx_description
1 polymer ?
#
loop_
_entity_poly.entity_id
_entity_poly.type
_entity_poly.pdbx_seq_one_letter_code
_entity_poly.pdbx_strand_id
1 'polypeptide(L)'
;MSEPASKLGRKEILTEELARKIARMVSLFPDSQIPVTWENVMTHSKKKFGHAFNRQMLSQKEWHGRKLIAEAFSEAKNIQRRMHNDTAPKYKTAARSVLQKKIGELEAKNLALREELETVRAQQVDKLDAFLNTTSREIDLRKLLDAFYVETNK
;
A
#
# COMPACT_ATOMS: atom_id res chain seq x y z
N MET A 1 54.31 15.67 -8.84
CA MET A 1 53.66 16.06 -7.57
C MET A 1 53.44 14.79 -6.78
N SER A 2 54.20 14.64 -5.71
CA SER A 2 54.41 13.40 -4.97
C SER A 2 53.18 13.02 -4.14
N GLU A 3 52.71 11.78 -4.28
CA GLU A 3 51.69 11.20 -3.38
C GLU A 3 52.25 11.15 -1.95
N PRO A 4 51.51 11.61 -0.93
CA PRO A 4 51.92 11.39 0.44
C PRO A 4 51.64 9.93 0.82
N ALA A 5 52.73 9.20 1.08
CA ALA A 5 52.71 7.86 1.65
C ALA A 5 51.77 7.80 2.86
N SER A 6 50.67 7.06 2.71
CA SER A 6 49.69 6.89 3.77
C SER A 6 50.31 6.05 4.89
N LYS A 7 50.44 6.67 6.08
CA LYS A 7 50.77 5.99 7.33
C LYS A 7 49.85 4.77 7.47
N LEU A 8 50.41 3.61 7.77
CA LEU A 8 49.70 2.36 8.12
C LEU A 8 48.78 2.61 9.33
N GLY A 9 47.64 3.22 9.07
CA GLY A 9 46.62 3.59 10.03
C GLY A 9 45.51 2.55 10.07
N ARG A 10 44.81 2.50 11.21
CA ARG A 10 43.58 1.74 11.48
C ARG A 10 42.77 1.46 10.20
N LYS A 11 42.43 0.19 9.95
CA LYS A 11 41.59 -0.24 8.82
C LYS A 11 40.42 0.72 8.64
N GLU A 12 40.29 1.27 7.45
CA GLU A 12 39.25 2.23 7.13
C GLU A 12 37.86 1.60 7.29
N ILE A 13 37.12 2.05 8.30
CA ILE A 13 35.87 1.40 8.71
C ILE A 13 34.73 1.69 7.72
N LEU A 14 34.72 2.90 7.17
CA LEU A 14 33.75 3.31 6.15
C LEU A 14 34.44 3.29 4.78
N THR A 15 34.37 2.16 4.07
CA THR A 15 34.86 2.01 2.70
C THR A 15 33.86 2.60 1.70
N GLU A 16 34.31 2.86 0.46
CA GLU A 16 33.42 3.38 -0.59
C GLU A 16 32.26 2.42 -0.90
N GLU A 17 32.54 1.12 -0.98
CA GLU A 17 31.50 0.10 -1.21
C GLU A 17 30.43 0.12 -0.12
N LEU A 18 30.86 0.27 1.14
CA LEU A 18 29.97 0.37 2.27
C LEU A 18 29.18 1.68 2.22
N ALA A 19 29.81 2.79 1.82
CA ALA A 19 29.14 4.05 1.62
C ALA A 19 28.05 3.98 0.53
N ARG A 20 28.30 3.27 -0.58
CA ARG A 20 27.28 3.00 -1.63
C ARG A 20 26.13 2.13 -1.11
N LYS A 21 26.41 1.15 -0.24
CA LYS A 21 25.37 0.33 0.42
C LYS A 21 24.53 1.16 1.39
N ILE A 22 25.16 2.04 2.17
CA ILE A 22 24.48 2.98 3.07
C ILE A 22 23.66 3.98 2.27
N ALA A 23 24.20 4.57 1.20
CA ALA A 23 23.49 5.50 0.32
C ALA A 23 22.21 4.86 -0.24
N ARG A 24 22.29 3.64 -0.80
CA ARG A 24 21.11 2.89 -1.26
C ARG A 24 20.09 2.64 -0.16
N MET A 25 20.54 2.33 1.05
CA MET A 25 19.65 2.16 2.20
C MET A 25 18.92 3.48 2.53
N VAL A 26 19.63 4.62 2.51
CA VAL A 26 19.04 5.94 2.81
C VAL A 26 18.04 6.37 1.74
N SER A 27 18.31 6.09 0.46
CA SER A 27 17.38 6.39 -0.63
C SER A 27 16.02 5.69 -0.48
N LEU A 28 15.97 4.54 0.19
CA LEU A 28 14.75 3.75 0.42
C LEU A 28 13.96 4.17 1.68
N PHE A 29 14.48 5.11 2.48
CA PHE A 29 13.80 5.57 3.70
C PHE A 29 12.41 6.17 3.43
N PRO A 30 12.22 7.06 2.42
CA PRO A 30 10.91 7.63 2.12
C PRO A 30 9.86 6.56 1.79
N ASP A 31 10.22 5.57 0.98
CA ASP A 31 9.32 4.48 0.57
C ASP A 31 8.93 3.59 1.75
N SER A 32 9.86 3.37 2.68
CA SER A 32 9.65 2.57 3.89
C SER A 32 8.96 3.36 5.02
N GLN A 33 8.50 4.59 4.76
CA GLN A 33 7.93 5.50 5.76
C GLN A 33 8.87 5.77 6.96
N ILE A 34 10.18 5.61 6.77
CA ILE A 34 11.19 5.91 7.78
C ILE A 34 11.56 7.39 7.68
N PRO A 35 11.51 8.17 8.77
CA PRO A 35 11.91 9.56 8.72
C PRO A 35 13.37 9.74 8.27
N VAL A 36 13.63 10.65 7.33
CA VAL A 36 14.99 10.90 6.82
C VAL A 36 15.74 11.81 7.80
N THR A 37 16.25 11.20 8.88
CA THR A 37 17.06 11.86 9.92
C THR A 37 18.42 11.18 10.05
N TRP A 38 19.45 11.93 10.43
CA TRP A 38 20.80 11.37 10.63
C TRP A 38 20.84 10.30 11.73
N GLU A 39 19.99 10.45 12.75
CA GLU A 39 19.80 9.45 13.80
C GLU A 39 19.28 8.12 13.25
N ASN A 40 18.31 8.16 12.34
CA ASN A 40 17.83 6.96 11.66
C ASN A 40 18.90 6.36 10.75
N VAL A 41 19.67 7.19 10.02
CA VAL A 41 20.80 6.69 9.22
C VAL A 41 21.81 5.95 10.10
N MET A 42 22.18 6.48 11.27
CA MET A 42 23.12 5.84 12.20
C MET A 42 22.54 4.55 12.79
N THR A 43 21.28 4.57 13.22
CA THR A 43 20.59 3.43 13.82
C THR A 43 20.46 2.27 12.84
N HIS A 44 19.99 2.55 11.62
CA HIS A 44 19.84 1.54 10.58
C HIS A 44 21.20 1.07 10.04
N SER A 45 22.19 1.95 9.95
CA SER A 45 23.56 1.53 9.56
C SER A 45 24.18 0.60 10.60
N LYS A 46 23.99 0.88 11.90
CA LYS A 46 24.45 0.00 12.99
C LYS A 46 23.74 -1.34 12.95
N LYS A 47 22.41 -1.33 12.77
CA LYS A 47 21.61 -2.56 12.67
C LYS A 47 22.00 -3.42 11.47
N LYS A 48 22.28 -2.82 10.32
CA LYS A 48 22.49 -3.54 9.05
C LYS A 48 23.95 -3.91 8.79
N PHE A 49 24.91 -3.10 9.26
CA PHE A 49 26.34 -3.27 8.98
C PHE A 49 27.18 -3.48 10.24
N GLY A 50 26.55 -3.57 11.42
CA GLY A 50 27.19 -3.93 12.69
C GLY A 50 28.10 -2.86 13.30
N HIS A 51 28.18 -1.67 12.70
CA HIS A 51 29.08 -0.60 13.15
C HIS A 51 28.33 0.71 13.43
N ALA A 52 28.67 1.34 14.55
CA ALA A 52 28.13 2.63 14.95
C ALA A 52 28.92 3.76 14.28
N PHE A 53 28.39 4.29 13.19
CA PHE A 53 28.99 5.43 12.48
C PHE A 53 28.58 6.76 13.11
N ASN A 54 29.50 7.72 13.18
CA ASN A 54 29.19 9.09 13.58
C ASN A 54 28.62 9.88 12.38
N ARG A 55 27.67 10.78 12.63
CA ARG A 55 27.10 11.71 11.63
C ARG A 55 28.17 12.45 10.84
N GLN A 56 29.21 12.96 11.51
CA GLN A 56 30.28 13.70 10.84
C GLN A 56 30.95 12.83 9.77
N MET A 57 31.21 11.56 10.08
CA MET A 57 31.82 10.63 9.15
C MET A 57 30.89 10.24 7.99
N LEU A 58 29.59 10.08 8.24
CA LEU A 58 28.61 9.79 7.18
C LEU A 58 28.34 11.00 6.28
N SER A 59 28.45 12.23 6.80
CA SER A 59 28.07 13.45 6.07
C SER A 59 29.24 14.13 5.36
N GLN A 60 30.46 14.06 5.91
CA GLN A 60 31.61 14.80 5.38
C GLN A 60 32.52 13.93 4.51
N LYS A 61 32.46 12.60 4.65
CA LYS A 61 33.38 11.73 3.94
C LYS A 61 33.08 11.72 2.45
N GLU A 62 34.15 11.85 1.68
CA GLU A 62 34.11 12.09 0.25
C GLU A 62 34.96 11.05 -0.48
N TRP A 63 34.45 10.61 -1.62
CA TRP A 63 35.17 9.77 -2.57
C TRP A 63 35.05 10.42 -3.93
N HIS A 64 36.19 10.63 -4.59
CA HIS A 64 36.24 11.19 -5.95
C HIS A 64 35.45 12.50 -6.14
N GLY A 65 35.50 13.43 -5.18
CA GLY A 65 34.75 14.70 -5.29
C GLY A 65 33.32 14.64 -4.74
N ARG A 66 32.82 13.47 -4.33
CA ARG A 66 31.40 13.26 -4.01
C ARG A 66 31.16 12.72 -2.61
N LYS A 67 30.11 13.26 -1.97
CA LYS A 67 29.69 12.84 -0.61
C LYS A 67 28.49 11.92 -0.74
N LEU A 68 28.75 10.69 -1.18
CA LEU A 68 27.74 9.70 -1.59
C LEU A 68 26.55 9.58 -0.62
N ILE A 69 26.83 9.48 0.69
CA ILE A 69 25.79 9.33 1.71
C ILE A 69 25.04 10.65 1.96
N ALA A 70 25.74 11.79 1.93
CA ALA A 70 25.13 13.11 2.14
C ALA A 70 24.24 13.51 0.96
N GLU A 71 24.66 13.20 -0.27
CA GLU A 71 23.87 13.37 -1.49
C GLU A 71 22.60 12.53 -1.41
N ALA A 72 22.72 11.22 -1.16
CA ALA A 72 21.57 10.34 -0.99
C ALA A 72 20.63 10.79 0.15
N PHE A 73 21.18 11.30 1.25
CA PHE A 73 20.39 11.86 2.36
C PHE A 73 19.61 13.11 1.91
N SER A 74 20.26 14.02 1.20
CA SER A 74 19.61 15.25 0.70
C SER A 74 18.50 14.94 -0.30
N GLU A 75 18.74 13.98 -1.18
CA GLU A 75 17.78 13.50 -2.17
C GLU A 75 16.58 12.83 -1.48
N ALA A 76 16.82 11.88 -0.59
CA ALA A 76 15.78 11.21 0.19
C ALA A 76 14.96 12.23 1.00
N LYS A 77 15.59 13.25 1.58
CA LYS A 77 14.91 14.30 2.34
C LYS A 77 14.04 15.20 1.45
N ASN A 78 14.49 15.48 0.23
CA ASN A 78 13.69 16.18 -0.77
C ASN A 78 12.47 15.34 -1.19
N ILE A 79 12.65 14.04 -1.40
CA ILE A 79 11.55 13.11 -1.70
C ILE A 79 10.56 13.06 -0.54
N GLN A 80 11.02 12.86 0.69
CA GLN A 80 10.17 12.84 1.88
C GLN A 80 9.37 14.15 2.03
N ARG A 81 9.99 15.30 1.76
CA ARG A 81 9.31 16.61 1.78
C ARG A 81 8.25 16.73 0.70
N ARG A 82 8.51 16.21 -0.52
CA ARG A 82 7.52 16.19 -1.61
C ARG A 82 6.35 15.28 -1.25
N MET A 83 6.62 14.06 -0.79
CA MET A 83 5.59 13.14 -0.31
C MET A 83 4.75 13.76 0.80
N HIS A 84 5.37 14.42 1.78
CA HIS A 84 4.66 15.16 2.82
C HIS A 84 3.82 16.30 2.23
N ASN A 85 4.32 17.05 1.25
CA ASN A 85 3.55 18.12 0.61
C ASN A 85 2.39 17.62 -0.28
N ASP A 86 2.49 16.41 -0.82
CA ASP A 86 1.45 15.79 -1.64
C ASP A 86 0.39 15.08 -0.78
N THR A 87 0.79 14.58 0.39
CA THR A 87 -0.12 14.04 1.41
C THR A 87 -0.71 15.13 2.30
N ALA A 88 0.01 16.22 2.54
CA ALA A 88 -0.50 17.37 3.27
C ALA A 88 -1.60 18.05 2.45
N PRO A 89 -2.75 18.40 3.06
CA PRO A 89 -3.80 19.12 2.36
C PRO A 89 -3.26 20.51 1.99
N LYS A 90 -2.86 20.70 0.72
CA LYS A 90 -2.32 21.97 0.20
C LYS A 90 -3.27 23.16 0.33
N TYR A 91 -4.55 22.93 0.66
CA TYR A 91 -5.52 23.97 0.94
C TYR A 91 -6.43 23.54 2.10
N LYS A 92 -6.28 24.19 3.26
CA LYS A 92 -7.21 24.15 4.40
C LYS A 92 -8.57 24.81 4.11
N THR A 93 -8.86 25.18 2.86
CA THR A 93 -10.06 25.91 2.46
C THR A 93 -11.15 24.97 1.96
N ALA A 94 -12.15 24.76 2.82
CA ALA A 94 -13.58 24.43 2.63
C ALA A 94 -14.06 23.55 1.44
N ALA A 95 -13.58 23.74 0.21
CA ALA A 95 -14.12 23.06 -0.97
C ALA A 95 -13.77 21.56 -0.98
N ARG A 96 -12.52 21.18 -0.64
CA ARG A 96 -12.09 19.77 -0.68
C ARG A 96 -12.65 18.95 0.48
N SER A 97 -12.81 19.54 1.67
CA SER A 97 -13.46 18.85 2.80
C SER A 97 -14.95 18.60 2.53
N VAL A 98 -15.62 19.54 1.85
CA VAL A 98 -16.99 19.34 1.37
C VAL A 98 -17.05 18.21 0.34
N LEU A 99 -16.11 18.16 -0.62
CA LEU A 99 -16.04 17.07 -1.59
C LEU A 99 -15.72 15.71 -0.94
N GLN A 100 -14.78 15.65 0.02
CA GLN A 100 -14.49 14.41 0.75
C GLN A 100 -15.68 13.93 1.57
N LYS A 101 -16.40 14.84 2.24
CA LYS A 101 -17.65 14.50 2.92
C LYS A 101 -18.69 13.98 1.94
N LYS A 102 -18.82 14.63 0.77
CA LYS A 102 -19.74 14.20 -0.31
C LYS A 102 -19.37 12.82 -0.87
N ILE A 103 -18.09 12.54 -1.04
CA ILE A 103 -17.58 11.22 -1.46
C ILE A 103 -17.96 10.18 -0.41
N GLY A 104 -17.68 10.40 0.87
CA GLY A 104 -18.06 9.47 1.94
C GLY A 104 -19.57 9.25 2.04
N GLU A 105 -20.38 10.31 1.89
CA GLU A 105 -21.85 10.20 1.83
C GLU A 105 -22.33 9.38 0.63
N LEU A 106 -21.73 9.56 -0.55
CA LEU A 106 -22.07 8.82 -1.76
C LEU A 106 -21.62 7.36 -1.68
N GLU A 107 -20.45 7.08 -1.11
CA GLU A 107 -19.95 5.72 -0.87
C GLU A 107 -20.85 4.95 0.10
N ALA A 108 -21.25 5.57 1.21
CA ALA A 108 -22.18 4.98 2.17
C ALA A 108 -23.54 4.67 1.52
N LYS A 109 -24.07 5.59 0.70
CA LYS A 109 -25.30 5.33 -0.06
C LYS A 109 -25.14 4.21 -1.09
N ASN A 110 -23.99 4.14 -1.77
CA ASN A 110 -23.74 3.08 -2.74
C ASN A 110 -23.71 1.71 -2.04
N LEU A 111 -23.10 1.63 -0.85
CA LEU A 111 -23.06 0.41 -0.06
C LEU A 111 -24.48 0.00 0.38
N ALA A 112 -25.24 0.91 0.98
CA ALA A 112 -26.61 0.63 1.41
C ALA A 112 -27.51 0.17 0.25
N LEU A 113 -27.43 0.84 -0.91
CA LEU A 113 -28.19 0.44 -2.10
C LEU A 113 -27.78 -0.95 -2.62
N ARG A 114 -26.50 -1.32 -2.50
CA ARG A 114 -26.05 -2.67 -2.87
C ARG A 114 -26.61 -3.73 -1.92
N GLU A 115 -26.61 -3.46 -0.63
CA GLU A 115 -27.21 -4.34 0.39
C GLU A 115 -28.72 -4.50 0.15
N GLU A 116 -29.45 -3.41 -0.11
CA GLU A 116 -30.87 -3.46 -0.47
C GLU A 116 -31.10 -4.32 -1.74
N LEU A 117 -30.27 -4.14 -2.76
CA LEU A 117 -30.38 -4.89 -4.02
C LEU A 117 -30.12 -6.40 -3.78
N GLU A 118 -29.15 -6.74 -2.94
CA GLU A 118 -28.89 -8.13 -2.55
C GLU A 118 -30.06 -8.73 -1.77
N THR A 119 -30.67 -7.96 -0.86
CA THR A 119 -31.86 -8.37 -0.11
C THR A 119 -33.04 -8.64 -1.04
N VAL A 120 -33.28 -7.75 -2.01
CA VAL A 120 -34.36 -7.92 -3.00
C VAL A 120 -34.10 -9.13 -3.90
N ARG A 121 -32.84 -9.36 -4.31
CA ARG A 121 -32.47 -10.55 -5.08
C ARG A 121 -32.75 -11.83 -4.30
N ALA A 122 -32.37 -11.89 -3.02
CA ALA A 122 -32.67 -13.03 -2.15
C ALA A 122 -34.18 -13.29 -2.09
N GLN A 123 -34.99 -12.25 -1.84
CA GLN A 123 -36.44 -12.37 -1.81
C GLN A 123 -37.05 -12.86 -3.13
N GLN A 124 -36.50 -12.44 -4.28
CA GLN A 124 -36.97 -12.91 -5.58
C GLN A 124 -36.58 -14.37 -5.83
N VAL A 125 -35.38 -14.78 -5.43
CA VAL A 125 -34.94 -16.18 -5.50
C VAL A 125 -35.81 -17.05 -4.60
N ASP A 126 -36.08 -16.63 -3.36
CA ASP A 126 -36.96 -17.36 -2.44
C ASP A 126 -38.39 -17.50 -3.00
N LYS A 127 -38.90 -16.46 -3.67
CA LYS A 127 -40.21 -16.53 -4.35
C LYS A 127 -40.20 -17.53 -5.51
N LEU A 128 -39.13 -17.56 -6.30
CA LEU A 128 -38.99 -18.53 -7.40
C LEU A 128 -38.84 -19.96 -6.85
N ASP A 129 -38.05 -20.16 -5.80
CA ASP A 129 -37.88 -21.45 -5.16
C ASP A 129 -39.20 -21.94 -4.54
N ALA A 130 -39.90 -21.07 -3.81
CA ALA A 130 -41.23 -21.36 -3.29
C ALA A 130 -42.18 -21.76 -4.42
N PHE A 131 -42.27 -20.96 -5.50
CA PHE A 131 -43.11 -21.28 -6.65
C PHE A 131 -42.77 -22.65 -7.26
N LEU A 132 -41.49 -22.91 -7.56
CA LEU A 132 -41.08 -24.18 -8.16
C LEU A 132 -41.36 -25.38 -7.24
N ASN A 133 -41.16 -25.23 -5.92
CA ASN A 133 -41.34 -26.32 -4.96
C ASN A 133 -42.81 -26.53 -4.55
N THR A 134 -43.65 -25.49 -4.56
CA THR A 134 -45.10 -25.62 -4.30
C THR A 134 -45.82 -26.12 -5.54
N THR A 135 -45.50 -25.60 -6.72
CA THR A 135 -46.13 -26.02 -7.97
C THR A 135 -45.76 -27.46 -8.33
N SER A 136 -44.53 -27.92 -8.03
CA SER A 136 -44.17 -29.34 -8.17
C SER A 136 -44.87 -30.27 -7.17
N ARG A 137 -45.38 -29.74 -6.05
CA ARG A 137 -46.19 -30.50 -5.08
C ARG A 137 -47.67 -30.53 -5.44
N GLU A 138 -48.20 -29.45 -6.01
CA GLU A 138 -49.60 -29.34 -6.42
C GLU A 138 -49.86 -29.99 -7.79
N ILE A 139 -48.89 -29.91 -8.70
CA ILE A 139 -48.90 -30.59 -10.00
C ILE A 139 -48.17 -31.92 -9.83
N ASP A 140 -48.89 -32.91 -9.31
CA ASP A 140 -48.41 -34.30 -9.40
C ASP A 140 -48.49 -34.71 -10.88
N LEU A 141 -47.38 -34.53 -11.60
CA LEU A 141 -47.28 -34.83 -13.03
C LEU A 141 -47.72 -36.26 -13.36
N ARG A 142 -47.59 -37.19 -12.40
CA ARG A 142 -48.09 -38.57 -12.54
C ARG A 142 -49.61 -38.62 -12.58
N LYS A 143 -50.32 -37.85 -11.74
CA LYS A 143 -51.79 -37.79 -11.76
C LYS A 143 -52.34 -37.13 -13.03
N LEU A 144 -51.64 -36.11 -13.55
CA LEU A 144 -52.01 -35.49 -14.83
C LEU A 144 -51.75 -36.42 -16.02
N LEU A 145 -50.64 -37.17 -16.01
CA LEU A 145 -50.37 -38.20 -17.02
C LEU A 145 -51.39 -39.34 -16.94
N ASP A 146 -51.70 -39.83 -15.74
CA ASP A 146 -52.72 -40.87 -15.54
C ASP A 146 -54.09 -40.42 -16.01
N ALA A 147 -54.51 -39.18 -15.72
CA ALA A 147 -55.76 -38.61 -16.21
C ALA A 147 -55.80 -38.52 -17.75
N PHE A 148 -54.70 -38.09 -18.37
CA PHE A 148 -54.57 -38.01 -19.83
C PHE A 148 -54.66 -39.39 -20.49
N TYR A 149 -53.94 -40.40 -19.96
CA TYR A 149 -53.97 -41.75 -20.51
C TYR A 149 -55.32 -42.46 -20.31
N VAL A 150 -56.05 -42.15 -19.24
CA VAL A 150 -57.41 -42.67 -18.99
C VAL A 150 -58.44 -42.04 -19.93
N GLU A 151 -58.32 -40.75 -20.28
CA GLU A 151 -59.18 -40.10 -21.27
C GLU A 151 -58.92 -40.58 -22.71
N THR A 152 -57.66 -40.86 -23.08
CA THR A 152 -57.32 -41.33 -24.43
C THR A 152 -57.66 -42.81 -24.69
N ASN A 153 -57.94 -43.61 -23.66
CA ASN A 153 -58.26 -45.04 -23.76
C ASN A 153 -59.77 -45.35 -23.58
N LYS A 154 -60.64 -44.35 -23.69
CA LYS A 154 -62.10 -44.50 -23.85
C LYS A 154 -62.52 -44.25 -25.28
#